data_AF-A0A7W5BE79-F1
#
_entry.id   AF-A0A7W5BE79-F1
#
_cell.length_a   1.000
_cell.length_b   1.000
_cell.length_c   1.000
_cell.angle_alpha   90.00
_cell.angle_beta   90.00
_cell.angle_gamma   90.00
#
_symmetry.space_group_name_H-M   'P 1'
#
loop_
_entity.id
_entity.type
_entity.pdbx_description
1 polymer ?
#
loop_
_entity_poly.entity_id
_entity_poly.type
_entity_poly.pdbx_seq_one_letter_code
_entity_poly.pdbx_strand_id
1 'polypeptide(L)'
;MNERPIPPAALRDGNAVEMLRVWIAEQRLHCSMKVGMYRESMGIPEEEAWGVILADAARHLAQALQEKYGEDQQDAIEKIKNSFLTELAKPTSKAEGGFV
;
A
#
# COMPACT_ATOMS: atom_id res chain seq x y z
N MET A 1 -5.51 14.25 14.18
CA MET A 1 -4.97 13.15 13.36
C MET A 1 -6.16 12.44 12.71
N ASN A 2 -6.11 12.14 11.41
CA ASN A 2 -7.25 11.58 10.64
C ASN A 2 -6.95 10.14 10.17
N GLU A 3 -6.68 9.23 11.10
CA GLU A 3 -6.31 7.85 10.78
C GLU A 3 -7.46 7.06 10.15
N ARG A 4 -7.11 5.98 9.43
CA ARG A 4 -8.08 4.97 9.00
C ARG A 4 -8.25 3.94 10.12
N PRO A 5 -9.47 3.44 10.37
CA PRO A 5 -9.70 2.45 11.41
C PRO A 5 -8.97 1.15 11.09
N ILE A 6 -8.55 0.43 12.14
CA ILE A 6 -7.96 -0.91 12.00
C ILE A 6 -9.03 -1.84 11.39
N PRO A 7 -8.70 -2.64 10.36
CA PRO A 7 -9.64 -3.59 9.77
C PRO A 7 -10.20 -4.55 10.84
N PRO A 8 -11.51 -4.86 10.84
CA PRO A 8 -12.09 -5.75 11.82
C PRO A 8 -11.42 -7.13 11.90
N ALA A 9 -10.86 -7.63 10.79
CA ALA A 9 -10.10 -8.88 10.78
C ALA A 9 -8.82 -8.78 11.64
N ALA A 10 -8.08 -7.68 11.53
CA ALA A 10 -6.87 -7.43 12.31
C ALA A 10 -7.16 -7.24 13.80
N LEU A 11 -8.32 -6.68 14.17
CA LEU A 11 -8.73 -6.56 15.58
C LEU A 11 -9.03 -7.91 16.24
N ARG A 12 -9.45 -8.91 15.47
CA ARG A 12 -9.82 -10.24 15.99
C ARG A 12 -8.66 -11.22 16.00
N ASP A 13 -7.59 -10.93 15.26
CA ASP A 13 -6.44 -11.80 15.12
C ASP A 13 -5.28 -11.29 16.00
N GLY A 14 -4.97 -12.04 17.06
CA GLY A 14 -3.87 -11.72 17.97
C GLY A 14 -2.47 -11.78 17.33
N ASN A 15 -2.36 -12.35 16.13
CA ASN A 15 -1.13 -12.39 15.34
C ASN A 15 -1.14 -11.39 14.18
N ALA A 16 -2.13 -10.48 14.11
CA ALA A 16 -2.19 -9.48 13.05
C ALA A 16 -0.95 -8.57 13.06
N VAL A 17 -0.45 -8.25 11.87
CA VAL A 17 0.71 -7.36 11.68
C VAL A 17 0.32 -6.23 10.72
N GLU A 18 0.56 -4.99 11.13
CA GLU A 18 0.47 -3.84 10.23
C GLU A 18 1.71 -3.82 9.32
N MET A 19 1.52 -4.12 8.04
CA MET A 19 2.63 -4.19 7.08
C MET A 19 3.06 -2.80 6.59
N LEU A 20 2.09 -1.94 6.27
CA LEU A 20 2.31 -0.61 5.70
C LEU A 20 1.29 0.38 6.26
N ARG A 21 1.78 1.54 6.68
CA ARG A 21 0.96 2.71 6.99
C ARG A 21 1.47 3.92 6.23
N VAL A 22 0.59 4.51 5.42
CA VAL A 22 0.89 5.69 4.60
C VAL A 22 0.16 6.90 5.15
N TRP A 23 0.88 8.02 5.25
CA TRP A 23 0.36 9.30 5.70
C TRP A 23 0.70 10.42 4.71
N ILE A 24 -0.20 11.38 4.60
CA ILE A 24 0.14 12.72 4.13
C ILE A 24 0.32 13.60 5.35
N ALA A 25 1.55 14.04 5.59
CA ALA A 25 1.93 14.93 6.68
C ALA A 25 3.00 15.91 6.16
N GLU A 26 3.04 17.12 6.69
CA GLU A 26 4.04 18.13 6.25
C GLU A 26 4.11 18.35 4.73
N GLN A 27 2.96 18.22 4.04
CA GLN A 27 2.82 18.31 2.58
C GLN A 27 3.58 17.22 1.78
N ARG A 28 3.97 16.13 2.45
CA ARG A 28 4.68 14.99 1.85
C ARG A 28 4.05 13.67 2.26
N LEU A 29 4.49 12.61 1.56
CA LEU A 29 4.12 11.24 1.85
C LEU A 29 5.12 10.65 2.84
N HIS A 30 4.62 10.10 3.94
CA HIS A 30 5.40 9.40 4.95
C HIS A 30 4.91 7.96 5.09
N CYS A 31 5.85 7.00 5.09
CA CYS A 31 5.55 5.59 5.28
C CYS A 31 6.15 5.04 6.58
N SER A 32 5.40 4.16 7.23
CA SER A 32 5.90 3.23 8.25
C SER A 32 5.71 1.81 7.70
N MET A 33 6.76 1.00 7.71
CA MET A 33 6.76 -0.30 7.03
C MET A 33 7.41 -1.37 7.89
N LYS A 34 6.77 -2.55 7.98
CA LYS A 34 7.38 -3.76 8.54
C LYS A 34 8.07 -4.53 7.42
N VAL A 35 9.40 -4.61 7.47
CA VAL A 35 10.21 -5.42 6.54
C VAL A 35 10.79 -6.63 7.29
N GLY A 36 11.01 -7.74 6.58
CA GLY A 36 11.67 -8.95 7.08
C GLY A 36 10.71 -10.07 7.48
N MET A 37 9.41 -9.79 7.64
CA MET A 37 8.43 -10.80 8.04
C MET A 37 8.37 -11.96 7.03
N TYR A 38 8.30 -11.67 5.73
CA TYR A 38 8.16 -12.69 4.71
C TYR A 38 9.46 -13.47 4.50
N ARG A 39 10.59 -12.75 4.43
CA ARG A 39 11.89 -13.40 4.21
C ARG A 39 12.30 -14.24 5.41
N GLU A 40 12.16 -13.72 6.62
CA GLU A 40 12.72 -14.35 7.82
C GLU A 40 11.77 -15.39 8.43
N SER A 41 10.45 -15.19 8.34
CA SER A 41 9.49 -16.10 8.96
C SER A 41 8.87 -17.10 7.96
N MET A 42 8.82 -16.76 6.67
CA MET A 42 8.10 -17.55 5.66
C MET A 42 8.98 -18.05 4.51
N GLY A 43 10.24 -17.59 4.43
CA GLY A 43 11.15 -17.95 3.32
C GLY A 43 10.73 -17.41 1.96
N ILE A 44 9.85 -16.39 1.93
CA ILE A 44 9.36 -15.74 0.71
C ILE A 44 10.21 -14.48 0.46
N PRO A 45 10.70 -14.22 -0.77
CA PRO A 45 11.37 -12.96 -1.08
C PRO A 45 10.46 -11.76 -0.77
N GLU A 46 10.98 -10.76 -0.06
CA GLU A 46 10.19 -9.60 0.38
C GLU A 46 9.62 -8.84 -0.81
N GLU A 47 10.41 -8.66 -1.87
CA GLU A 47 10.01 -8.00 -3.10
C GLU A 47 8.79 -8.66 -3.77
N GLU A 48 8.68 -9.99 -3.73
CA GLU A 48 7.53 -10.72 -4.26
C GLU A 48 6.29 -10.48 -3.40
N ALA A 49 6.45 -10.58 -2.08
CA ALA A 49 5.36 -10.33 -1.13
C ALA A 49 4.85 -8.88 -1.21
N TRP A 50 5.76 -7.91 -1.26
CA TRP A 50 5.41 -6.49 -1.46
C TRP A 50 4.76 -6.25 -2.81
N GLY A 51 5.19 -6.94 -3.88
CA GLY A 51 4.52 -6.91 -5.17
C GLY A 51 3.05 -7.32 -5.07
N VAL A 52 2.76 -8.40 -4.32
CA VAL A 52 1.39 -8.87 -4.07
C VAL A 52 0.60 -7.84 -3.25
N ILE A 53 1.18 -7.29 -2.16
CA ILE A 53 0.53 -6.27 -1.33
C ILE A 53 0.14 -5.04 -2.15
N LEU A 54 1.08 -4.51 -2.95
CA LEU A 54 0.84 -3.31 -3.76
C LEU A 54 -0.21 -3.57 -4.85
N ALA A 55 -0.18 -4.75 -5.48
CA ALA A 55 -1.20 -5.14 -6.47
C ALA A 55 -2.59 -5.25 -5.84
N ASP A 56 -2.70 -5.78 -4.62
CA ASP A 56 -3.97 -5.89 -3.92
C ASP A 56 -4.51 -4.54 -3.46
N ALA A 57 -3.64 -3.65 -2.97
CA ALA A 57 -4.01 -2.27 -2.68
C ALA A 57 -4.54 -1.55 -3.92
N ALA A 58 -3.90 -1.72 -5.09
CA ALA A 58 -4.37 -1.14 -6.35
C ALA A 58 -5.77 -1.64 -6.75
N ARG A 59 -6.06 -2.93 -6.60
CA ARG A 59 -7.40 -3.49 -6.86
C ARG A 59 -8.47 -2.92 -5.94
N HIS A 60 -8.17 -2.79 -4.64
CA HIS A 60 -9.07 -2.19 -3.67
C HIS A 60 -9.34 -0.71 -3.96
N LEU A 61 -8.31 0.05 -4.35
CA LEU A 61 -8.47 1.44 -4.77
C LEU A 61 -9.36 1.55 -6.01
N ALA A 62 -9.15 0.69 -7.01
CA ALA A 62 -9.98 0.68 -8.21
C ALA A 62 -11.45 0.35 -7.91
N GLN A 63 -11.70 -0.60 -7.00
CA GLN A 63 -13.06 -0.88 -6.53
C GLN A 63 -13.67 0.35 -5.83
N ALA A 64 -12.93 1.00 -4.95
CA ALA A 64 -13.41 2.20 -4.26
C ALA A 64 -13.67 3.38 -5.23
N LEU A 65 -12.87 3.52 -6.29
CA LEU A 65 -13.06 4.53 -7.34
C LEU A 65 -14.32 4.25 -8.16
N GLN A 66 -14.56 2.98 -8.53
CA GLN A 66 -15.81 2.57 -9.15
C GLN A 66 -17.02 2.88 -8.26
N GLU A 67 -16.99 2.47 -7.00
CA GLU A 67 -18.11 2.65 -6.06
C GLU A 67 -18.44 4.13 -5.80
N LYS A 68 -17.42 4.99 -5.71
CA LYS A 68 -17.61 6.40 -5.36
C LYS A 68 -17.79 7.34 -6.54
N TYR A 69 -17.17 7.03 -7.67
CA TYR A 69 -17.07 7.94 -8.82
C TYR A 69 -17.56 7.34 -10.13
N GLY A 70 -17.98 6.06 -10.13
CA GLY A 70 -18.48 5.37 -11.32
C GLY A 70 -17.40 5.06 -12.37
N GLU A 71 -16.12 5.07 -11.97
CA GLU A 71 -15.01 4.72 -12.84
C GLU A 71 -15.03 3.22 -13.22
N ASP A 72 -14.59 2.89 -14.43
CA ASP A 72 -14.33 1.49 -14.79
C ASP A 72 -13.12 0.96 -13.98
N GLN A 73 -13.27 -0.24 -13.43
CA GLN A 73 -12.27 -0.82 -12.53
C GLN A 73 -10.97 -1.17 -13.27
N GLN A 74 -11.05 -1.65 -14.51
CA GLN A 74 -9.88 -2.00 -15.31
C GLN A 74 -9.13 -0.73 -15.71
N ASP A 75 -9.85 0.29 -16.18
CA ASP A 75 -9.28 1.59 -16.50
C ASP A 75 -8.57 2.21 -15.28
N ALA A 76 -9.18 2.13 -14.09
CA ALA A 76 -8.59 2.62 -12.85
C ALA A 76 -7.29 1.86 -12.49
N ILE A 77 -7.28 0.53 -12.60
CA ILE A 77 -6.07 -0.28 -12.39
C ILE A 77 -4.96 0.12 -13.36
N GLU A 78 -5.27 0.29 -14.65
CA GLU A 78 -4.28 0.68 -15.66
C GLU A 78 -3.70 2.07 -15.37
N LYS A 79 -4.53 3.05 -15.01
CA LYS A 79 -4.08 4.39 -14.62
C LYS A 79 -3.18 4.35 -13.38
N ILE A 80 -3.57 3.60 -12.35
CA ILE A 80 -2.76 3.41 -11.14
C ILE A 80 -1.40 2.80 -11.50
N LYS A 81 -1.39 1.72 -12.29
CA LYS A 81 -0.18 1.03 -12.74
C LYS A 81 0.75 1.97 -13.52
N ASN A 82 0.22 2.71 -14.48
CA ASN A 82 1.01 3.63 -15.32
C ASN A 82 1.60 4.77 -14.48
N SER A 83 0.83 5.33 -13.54
CA SER A 83 1.32 6.35 -12.63
C SER A 83 2.40 5.80 -11.69
N PHE A 84 2.21 4.60 -11.15
CA PHE A 84 3.18 3.92 -10.28
C PHE A 84 4.51 3.68 -11.00
N LEU A 85 4.48 3.08 -12.20
CA LEU A 85 5.69 2.81 -12.98
C LEU A 85 6.41 4.10 -13.37
N THR A 86 5.66 5.16 -13.69
CA THR A 86 6.23 6.48 -14.00
C THR A 86 6.94 7.07 -12.78
N GLU A 87 6.31 7.03 -11.61
CA GLU A 87 6.91 7.55 -10.36
C GLU A 87 8.14 6.74 -9.93
N LEU A 88 8.15 5.41 -10.11
CA LEU A 88 9.33 4.59 -9.88
C LEU A 88 10.49 4.95 -10.82
N ALA A 89 10.20 5.21 -12.09
CA ALA A 89 11.23 5.54 -13.09
C ALA A 89 11.76 6.98 -12.93
N LYS A 90 10.89 7.91 -12.51
CA LYS A 90 11.21 9.33 -12.34
C LYS A 90 10.52 9.88 -11.08
N PRO A 91 11.10 9.66 -9.88
CA PRO A 91 10.51 10.10 -8.63
C PRO A 91 10.31 11.62 -8.60
N THR A 92 9.13 12.05 -8.17
CA THR A 92 8.77 13.46 -8.00
C THR A 92 9.01 13.96 -6.57
N SER A 93 9.22 13.04 -5.63
CA SER A 93 9.52 13.34 -4.23
C SER A 93 10.56 12.37 -3.66
N LYS A 94 11.13 12.71 -2.49
CA LYS A 94 11.99 11.78 -1.75
C LYS A 94 11.12 10.80 -0.98
N ALA A 95 11.54 9.54 -0.91
CA ALA A 95 10.97 8.58 0.00
C ALA A 95 11.33 8.97 1.44
N GLU A 96 10.32 9.29 2.26
CA GLU A 96 10.48 9.66 3.67
C GLU A 96 9.71 8.68 4.57
N GLY A 97 10.28 8.36 5.73
CA GLY A 97 9.78 7.33 6.63
C GLY A 97 10.90 6.51 7.27
N GLY A 98 10.51 5.44 7.96
CA GLY A 98 11.45 4.55 8.65
C GLY A 98 11.02 3.08 8.55
N PHE A 99 12.01 2.21 8.77
CA PHE A 99 11.79 0.77 9.00
C PHE A 99 11.63 0.57 10.50
N VAL A 100 10.54 -0.08 10.90
CA VAL A 100 10.22 -0.41 12.30
C VAL A 100 10.06 -1.91 12.50
#